data_AF-A0A2E9PSF0-F1
#
_entry.id   AF-A0A2E9PSF0-F1
#
_cell.length_a   1.000
_cell.length_b   1.000
_cell.length_c   1.000
_cell.angle_alpha   90.00
_cell.angle_beta   90.00
_cell.angle_gamma   90.00
#
_symmetry.space_group_name_H-M   'P 1'
#
loop_
_entity.id
_entity.type
_entity.pdbx_description
1 polymer ?
#
loop_
_entity_poly.entity_id
_entity_poly.type
_entity_poly.pdbx_seq_one_letter_code
_entity_poly.pdbx_strand_id
1 'polypeptide(L)'
;MSEDRAEQANAYMREKMMFDTRMFKVINTVAPEVGERFADFYESVWADGALPRKIKELIFTAIGVAYMSPRCILHVVPAINAGATDGEIFEAVAVGMLGGGFVPGGPGIPYAFEYALKVLGIAAAHRAGEFEDYLPATKFDHGVY
;
A
#
# COMPACT_ATOMS: atom_id res chain seq x y z
N MET A 1 27.42 -0.05 7.48
CA MET A 1 26.66 1.18 7.21
C MET A 1 26.01 1.58 8.53
N SER A 2 26.03 2.86 8.92
CA SER A 2 25.47 3.27 10.23
C SER A 2 23.94 3.13 10.23
N GLU A 3 23.36 2.76 11.38
CA GLU A 3 21.89 2.73 11.56
C GLU A 3 21.24 4.08 11.22
N ASP A 4 21.94 5.17 11.53
CA ASP A 4 21.56 6.54 11.19
C ASP A 4 21.31 6.75 9.67
N ARG A 5 22.10 6.14 8.79
CA ARG A 5 21.92 6.31 7.34
C ARG A 5 20.66 5.62 6.82
N ALA A 6 20.35 4.44 7.35
CA ALA A 6 19.14 3.69 6.97
C ALA A 6 17.88 4.42 7.46
N GLU A 7 17.93 5.02 8.65
CA GLU A 7 16.80 5.79 9.19
C GLU A 7 16.56 7.09 8.42
N GLN A 8 17.62 7.77 7.98
CA GLN A 8 17.50 8.92 7.07
C GLN A 8 16.80 8.54 5.75
N ALA A 9 17.15 7.38 5.17
CA ALA A 9 16.47 6.90 3.97
C ALA A 9 15.01 6.52 4.23
N ASN A 10 14.70 5.89 5.37
CA ASN A 10 13.31 5.61 5.77
C ASN A 10 12.49 6.89 5.88
N ALA A 11 13.02 7.93 6.53
CA ALA A 11 12.38 9.23 6.65
C ALA A 11 12.14 9.88 5.29
N TYR A 12 13.14 9.83 4.40
CA TYR A 12 13.03 10.34 3.03
C TYR A 12 11.94 9.62 2.24
N MET A 13 11.91 8.28 2.30
CA MET A 13 10.87 7.48 1.64
C MET A 13 9.49 7.83 2.19
N ARG A 14 9.34 7.97 3.51
CA ARG A 14 8.05 8.30 4.12
C ARG A 14 7.55 9.69 3.70
N GLU A 15 8.44 10.67 3.60
CA GLU A 15 8.12 12.01 3.11
C GLU A 15 7.58 11.96 1.68
N LYS A 16 8.28 11.28 0.77
CA LYS A 16 7.90 11.17 -0.64
C LYS A 16 6.68 10.28 -0.84
N MET A 17 6.68 9.10 -0.25
CA MET A 17 5.68 8.07 -0.53
C MET A 17 4.45 8.16 0.36
N MET A 18 4.43 9.03 1.37
CA MET A 18 3.38 9.14 2.41
C MET A 18 3.21 7.90 3.29
N PHE A 19 4.11 6.92 3.18
CA PHE A 19 4.18 5.71 4.00
C PHE A 19 5.51 4.98 3.76
N ASP A 20 5.91 4.12 4.70
CA ASP A 20 7.14 3.31 4.60
C ASP A 20 6.92 1.92 5.23
N THR A 21 6.32 1.02 4.46
CA THR A 21 6.08 -0.37 4.86
C THR A 21 7.39 -1.10 5.17
N ARG A 22 7.34 -2.20 5.94
CA ARG A 22 8.52 -2.98 6.30
C ARG A 22 9.32 -3.41 5.06
N MET A 23 8.64 -3.75 3.97
CA MET A 23 9.27 -4.14 2.71
C MET A 23 10.22 -3.05 2.19
N PHE A 24 9.83 -1.78 2.28
CA PHE A 24 10.66 -0.65 1.84
C PHE A 24 11.83 -0.39 2.80
N LYS A 25 11.62 -0.59 4.11
CA LYS A 25 12.70 -0.39 5.11
C LYS A 25 13.86 -1.37 4.92
N VAL A 26 13.60 -2.59 4.41
CA VAL A 26 14.64 -3.60 4.20
C VAL A 26 15.68 -3.14 3.16
N ILE A 27 15.27 -2.50 2.06
CA ILE A 27 16.26 -2.04 1.07
C ILE A 27 17.16 -0.95 1.66
N ASN A 28 16.65 -0.15 2.60
CA ASN A 28 17.40 0.95 3.21
C ASN A 28 18.49 0.48 4.18
N THR A 29 18.39 -0.74 4.73
CA THR A 29 19.46 -1.31 5.58
C THR A 29 20.65 -1.81 4.76
N VAL A 30 20.46 -2.07 3.46
CA VAL A 30 21.48 -2.64 2.56
C VAL A 30 21.98 -1.62 1.54
N ALA A 31 21.07 -0.84 0.95
CA ALA A 31 21.32 0.09 -0.14
C ALA A 31 20.38 1.33 -0.05
N PRO A 32 20.63 2.25 0.89
CA PRO A 32 19.74 3.38 1.18
C PRO A 32 19.59 4.34 0.01
N GLU A 33 20.65 4.56 -0.77
CA GLU A 33 20.56 5.38 -1.98
C GLU A 33 19.58 4.75 -3.00
N VAL A 34 19.54 3.41 -3.12
CA VAL A 34 18.59 2.73 -4.00
C VAL A 34 17.15 2.95 -3.54
N GLY A 35 16.91 2.89 -2.22
CA GLY A 35 15.59 3.20 -1.65
C GLY A 35 15.16 4.65 -1.90
N GLU A 36 16.08 5.60 -1.80
CA GLU A 36 15.83 7.00 -2.13
C GLU A 36 15.50 7.20 -3.62
N ARG A 37 16.25 6.57 -4.53
CA ARG A 37 15.93 6.62 -5.97
C ARG A 37 14.58 5.97 -6.29
N PHE A 38 14.22 4.90 -5.57
CA PHE A 38 12.90 4.30 -5.71
C PHE A 38 11.80 5.26 -5.23
N ALA A 39 12.01 5.97 -4.12
CA ALA A 39 11.08 6.99 -3.65
C ALA A 39 10.93 8.16 -4.63
N ASP A 40 12.01 8.59 -5.30
CA ASP A 40 11.95 9.60 -6.37
C ASP A 40 11.09 9.11 -7.55
N PHE A 41 11.32 7.87 -8.00
CA PHE A 41 10.52 7.28 -9.07
C PHE A 41 9.05 7.13 -8.66
N TYR A 42 8.80 6.62 -7.47
CA TYR A 42 7.45 6.48 -6.93
C TYR A 42 6.76 7.84 -6.89
N GLU A 43 7.40 8.87 -6.34
CA GLU A 43 6.82 10.22 -6.28
C GLU A 43 6.49 10.75 -7.68
N SER A 44 7.32 10.49 -8.70
CA SER A 44 7.04 10.95 -10.07
C SER A 44 5.72 10.42 -10.65
N VAL A 45 5.26 9.24 -10.20
CA VAL A 45 4.00 8.65 -10.63
C VAL A 45 2.83 9.10 -9.72
N TRP A 46 3.07 9.26 -8.41
CA TRP A 46 2.04 9.56 -7.42
C TRP A 46 1.80 11.05 -7.17
N ALA A 47 2.73 11.93 -7.51
CA ALA A 47 2.60 13.38 -7.36
C ALA A 47 1.34 13.91 -8.04
N ASP A 48 0.82 15.04 -7.56
CA ASP A 48 -0.34 15.69 -8.16
C ASP A 48 -0.10 16.03 -9.64
N GLY A 49 -1.11 15.80 -10.45
CA GLY A 49 -1.13 16.13 -11.87
C GLY A 49 -2.55 16.27 -12.38
N ALA A 50 -2.84 15.75 -13.57
CA ALA A 50 -4.21 15.70 -14.09
C ALA A 50 -5.18 14.94 -13.17
N LEU A 51 -4.67 13.93 -12.45
CA LEU A 51 -5.33 13.30 -11.32
C LEU A 51 -4.60 13.68 -10.04
N PRO A 52 -5.31 14.13 -8.99
CA PRO A 52 -4.72 14.31 -7.68
C PRO A 52 -4.17 12.99 -7.12
N ARG A 53 -3.12 13.05 -6.30
CA ARG A 53 -2.52 11.90 -5.62
C ARG A 53 -3.57 11.05 -4.90
N LYS A 54 -4.48 11.70 -4.16
CA LYS A 54 -5.61 11.04 -3.49
C LYS A 54 -6.37 10.09 -4.42
N ILE A 55 -6.67 10.54 -5.63
CA ILE A 55 -7.40 9.75 -6.62
C ILE A 55 -6.56 8.59 -7.14
N LYS A 56 -5.27 8.81 -7.38
CA LYS A 56 -4.33 7.74 -7.79
C LYS A 56 -4.22 6.65 -6.71
N GLU A 57 -4.12 7.04 -5.44
CA GLU A 57 -4.03 6.09 -4.33
C GLU A 57 -5.35 5.31 -4.14
N LEU A 58 -6.51 5.95 -4.30
CA LEU A 58 -7.80 5.26 -4.28
C LEU A 58 -7.95 4.26 -5.43
N ILE A 59 -7.53 4.63 -6.65
CA ILE A 59 -7.49 3.71 -7.80
C ILE A 59 -6.59 2.52 -7.48
N PHE A 60 -5.39 2.76 -6.96
CA PHE A 60 -4.45 1.67 -6.68
C PHE A 60 -4.91 0.79 -5.51
N THR A 61 -5.60 1.37 -4.52
CA THR A 61 -6.27 0.62 -3.45
C THR A 61 -7.34 -0.31 -4.03
N ALA A 62 -8.18 0.19 -4.95
CA ALA A 62 -9.19 -0.63 -5.64
C ALA A 62 -8.55 -1.75 -6.48
N ILE A 63 -7.44 -1.48 -7.17
CA ILE A 63 -6.64 -2.50 -7.86
C ILE A 63 -6.10 -3.53 -6.87
N GLY A 64 -5.62 -3.10 -5.70
CA GLY A 64 -5.16 -3.99 -4.64
C GLY A 64 -6.25 -4.94 -4.14
N VAL A 65 -7.49 -4.46 -4.04
CA VAL A 65 -8.67 -5.29 -3.73
C VAL A 65 -8.96 -6.27 -4.87
N ALA A 66 -9.06 -5.77 -6.10
CA ALA A 66 -9.37 -6.59 -7.29
C ALA A 66 -8.31 -7.67 -7.55
N TYR A 67 -7.03 -7.36 -7.31
CA TYR A 67 -5.92 -8.29 -7.46
C TYR A 67 -5.64 -9.10 -6.19
N MET A 68 -6.41 -8.86 -5.11
CA MET A 68 -6.26 -9.54 -3.82
C MET A 68 -4.80 -9.48 -3.32
N SER A 69 -4.16 -8.32 -3.47
CA SER A 69 -2.76 -8.13 -3.11
C SER A 69 -2.62 -7.57 -1.69
N PRO A 70 -2.01 -8.33 -0.78
CA PRO A 70 -1.88 -7.92 0.62
C PRO A 70 -0.96 -6.70 0.80
N ARG A 71 -0.13 -6.39 -0.19
CA ARG A 71 0.73 -5.19 -0.17
C ARG A 71 0.07 -3.99 -0.84
N CYS A 72 -0.69 -4.20 -1.91
CA CYS A 72 -1.31 -3.09 -2.64
C CYS A 72 -2.45 -2.46 -1.86
N ILE A 73 -3.18 -3.21 -1.03
CA ILE A 73 -4.24 -2.63 -0.20
C ILE A 73 -3.74 -1.66 0.88
N LEU A 74 -2.44 -1.65 1.18
CA LEU A 74 -1.83 -0.69 2.10
C LEU A 74 -1.84 0.75 1.56
N HIS A 75 -2.12 0.94 0.27
CA HIS A 75 -2.25 2.28 -0.34
C HIS A 75 -3.45 3.07 0.19
N VAL A 76 -4.33 2.46 0.97
CA VAL A 76 -5.33 3.21 1.74
C VAL A 76 -4.67 4.18 2.75
N VAL A 77 -3.49 3.86 3.26
CA VAL A 77 -2.74 4.73 4.18
C VAL A 77 -2.31 6.04 3.51
N PRO A 78 -1.54 6.03 2.40
CA PRO A 78 -1.21 7.26 1.69
C PRO A 78 -2.45 7.93 1.08
N ALA A 79 -3.53 7.20 0.73
CA ALA A 79 -4.81 7.80 0.36
C ALA A 79 -5.39 8.67 1.48
N ILE A 80 -5.42 8.16 2.72
CA ILE A 80 -5.88 8.90 3.91
C ILE A 80 -4.96 10.10 4.17
N ASN A 81 -3.65 9.92 4.07
CA ASN A 81 -2.68 11.01 4.24
C ASN A 81 -2.83 12.09 3.17
N ALA A 82 -3.30 11.73 1.97
CA ALA A 82 -3.67 12.65 0.89
C ALA A 82 -5.11 13.21 1.01
N GLY A 83 -5.82 12.93 2.11
CA GLY A 83 -7.14 13.49 2.41
C GLY A 83 -8.34 12.66 1.96
N ALA A 84 -8.18 11.36 1.71
CA ALA A 84 -9.31 10.48 1.44
C ALA A 84 -10.24 10.34 2.66
N THR A 85 -11.53 10.48 2.40
CA THR A 85 -12.61 10.23 3.35
C THR A 85 -12.98 8.75 3.39
N ASP A 86 -13.66 8.31 4.46
CA ASP A 86 -14.14 6.92 4.56
C ASP A 86 -15.17 6.58 3.48
N GLY A 87 -15.97 7.57 3.05
CA GLY A 87 -16.89 7.41 1.93
C GLY A 87 -16.16 7.14 0.61
N GLU A 88 -15.12 7.92 0.31
CA GLU A 88 -14.31 7.71 -0.90
C GLU A 88 -13.60 6.35 -0.88
N ILE A 89 -13.07 5.94 0.28
CA ILE A 89 -12.44 4.63 0.44
C ILE A 89 -13.48 3.52 0.23
N PHE A 90 -14.66 3.63 0.84
CA PHE A 90 -15.75 2.68 0.68
C PHE A 90 -16.16 2.51 -0.78
N GLU A 91 -16.38 3.62 -1.50
CA GLU A 91 -16.72 3.57 -2.92
C GLU A 91 -15.61 2.94 -3.77
N ALA A 92 -14.34 3.29 -3.50
CA ALA A 92 -13.20 2.73 -4.22
C ALA A 92 -13.08 1.21 -4.03
N VAL A 93 -13.18 0.72 -2.78
CA VAL A 93 -13.13 -0.72 -2.52
C VAL A 93 -14.34 -1.45 -3.06
N ALA A 94 -15.52 -0.80 -3.12
CA ALA A 94 -16.71 -1.37 -3.75
C ALA A 94 -16.50 -1.65 -5.24
N VAL A 95 -15.89 -0.72 -5.96
CA VAL A 95 -15.49 -0.94 -7.36
C VAL A 95 -14.42 -2.03 -7.45
N GLY A 96 -13.42 -2.02 -6.55
CA GLY A 96 -12.38 -3.05 -6.49
C GLY A 96 -12.93 -4.47 -6.29
N MET A 97 -13.97 -4.64 -5.45
CA MET A 97 -14.65 -5.93 -5.26
C MET A 97 -15.21 -6.48 -6.56
N LEU A 98 -15.91 -5.64 -7.34
CA LEU A 98 -16.43 -6.04 -8.65
C LEU A 98 -15.32 -6.32 -9.66
N GLY A 99 -14.21 -5.58 -9.57
CA GLY A 99 -13.01 -5.77 -10.39
C GLY A 99 -12.34 -7.13 -10.22
N GLY A 100 -12.57 -7.84 -9.11
CA GLY A 100 -12.07 -9.21 -8.90
C GLY A 100 -12.68 -10.24 -9.86
N GLY A 101 -13.83 -9.92 -10.49
CA GLY A 101 -14.45 -10.73 -11.53
C GLY A 101 -14.99 -12.09 -11.07
N PHE A 102 -15.68 -12.77 -11.98
CA PHE A 102 -16.11 -14.15 -11.78
C PHE A 102 -15.07 -15.08 -12.40
N VAL A 103 -14.28 -15.73 -11.56
CA VAL A 103 -13.18 -16.61 -11.99
C VAL A 103 -13.58 -18.07 -11.71
N PRO A 104 -13.95 -18.87 -12.73
CA PRO A 104 -14.22 -20.29 -12.54
C PRO A 104 -13.00 -20.99 -11.94
N GLY A 105 -13.17 -21.62 -10.77
CA GLY A 105 -12.09 -22.29 -10.04
C GLY A 105 -11.07 -21.36 -9.39
N GLY A 106 -11.32 -20.05 -9.34
CA GLY A 106 -10.45 -19.06 -8.71
C GLY A 106 -11.13 -18.28 -7.58
N PRO A 107 -10.38 -17.42 -6.88
CA PRO A 107 -10.88 -16.68 -5.71
C PRO A 107 -12.00 -15.67 -6.06
N GLY A 108 -11.87 -14.95 -7.18
CA GLY A 108 -12.87 -14.03 -7.74
C GLY A 108 -13.45 -13.01 -6.74
N ILE A 109 -14.68 -12.56 -7.02
CA ILE A 109 -15.42 -11.61 -6.18
C ILE A 109 -15.46 -12.02 -4.69
N PRO A 110 -15.81 -13.27 -4.29
CA PRO A 110 -15.89 -13.64 -2.87
C PRO A 110 -14.61 -13.33 -2.08
N TYR A 111 -13.44 -13.56 -2.67
CA TYR A 111 -12.17 -13.27 -1.99
C TYR A 111 -11.83 -11.78 -2.03
N ALA A 112 -12.21 -11.06 -3.09
CA ALA A 112 -12.08 -9.61 -3.16
C ALA A 112 -12.87 -8.91 -2.03
N PHE A 113 -14.01 -9.46 -1.58
CA PHE A 113 -14.72 -8.96 -0.39
C PHE A 113 -13.85 -9.00 0.88
N GLU A 114 -13.06 -10.07 1.08
CA GLU A 114 -12.16 -10.15 2.23
C GLU A 114 -11.07 -9.07 2.18
N TYR A 115 -10.58 -8.75 0.98
CA TYR A 115 -9.60 -7.68 0.80
C TYR A 115 -10.19 -6.29 0.98
N ALA A 116 -11.43 -6.06 0.54
CA ALA A 116 -12.14 -4.83 0.85
C ALA A 116 -12.33 -4.65 2.37
N LEU A 117 -12.70 -5.72 3.09
CA LEU A 117 -12.82 -5.68 4.55
C LEU A 117 -11.46 -5.36 5.21
N LYS A 118 -10.36 -5.93 4.71
CA LYS A 118 -9.01 -5.60 5.19
C LYS A 118 -8.68 -4.13 4.97
N VAL A 119 -8.99 -3.55 3.80
CA VAL A 119 -8.80 -2.12 3.55
C VAL A 119 -9.53 -1.26 4.58
N LEU A 120 -10.79 -1.56 4.87
CA LEU A 120 -11.58 -0.82 5.86
C LEU A 120 -10.99 -0.95 7.27
N GLY A 121 -10.50 -2.14 7.64
CA GLY A 121 -9.81 -2.37 8.91
C GLY A 121 -8.51 -1.58 9.02
N ILE A 122 -7.70 -1.55 7.95
CA ILE A 122 -6.46 -0.76 7.88
C ILE A 122 -6.79 0.73 7.99
N ALA A 123 -7.82 1.21 7.29
CA ALA A 123 -8.25 2.60 7.34
C ALA A 123 -8.65 3.02 8.77
N ALA A 124 -9.45 2.18 9.45
CA ALA A 124 -9.86 2.42 10.83
C ALA A 124 -8.64 2.44 11.78
N ALA A 125 -7.75 1.45 11.68
CA ALA A 125 -6.53 1.39 12.49
C ALA A 125 -5.62 2.60 12.26
N HIS A 126 -5.44 3.03 11.00
CA HIS A 126 -4.59 4.18 10.67
C HIS A 126 -5.17 5.48 11.24
N ARG A 127 -6.49 5.68 11.14
CA ARG A 127 -7.15 6.84 11.76
C ARG A 127 -7.05 6.84 13.29
N ALA A 128 -7.04 5.67 13.92
CA ALA A 128 -6.83 5.54 15.36
C ALA A 128 -5.37 5.74 15.79
N GLY A 129 -4.42 5.84 14.84
CA GLY A 129 -2.98 5.86 15.13
C GLY A 129 -2.43 4.50 15.55
N GLU A 130 -3.17 3.43 15.29
CA GLU A 130 -2.88 2.05 15.69
C GLU A 130 -2.37 1.20 14.52
N PHE A 131 -2.20 1.80 13.33
CA PHE A 131 -1.74 1.05 12.17
C PHE A 131 -0.28 0.61 12.33
N GLU A 132 -0.10 -0.70 12.38
CA GLU A 132 1.17 -1.38 12.20
C GLU A 132 1.09 -2.24 10.93
N ASP A 133 2.22 -2.36 10.21
CA ASP A 133 2.31 -3.21 9.02
C ASP A 133 1.98 -4.67 9.40
N TYR A 134 0.76 -5.09 9.10
CA TYR A 134 0.17 -6.36 9.54
C TYR A 134 0.77 -7.59 8.84
N LEU A 135 1.60 -7.40 7.81
CA LEU A 135 2.19 -8.52 7.08
C LEU A 135 3.24 -9.20 7.96
N PRO A 136 3.27 -10.54 8.04
CA PRO A 136 4.32 -11.25 8.77
C PRO A 136 5.67 -11.04 8.09
N ALA A 137 6.77 -11.01 8.87
CA ALA A 137 8.12 -10.94 8.35
C ALA A 137 8.33 -11.97 7.23
N THR A 138 8.98 -11.56 6.15
CA THR A 138 9.27 -12.47 5.03
C THR A 138 10.04 -13.67 5.56
N LYS A 139 9.43 -14.85 5.44
CA LYS A 139 10.13 -16.10 5.64
C LYS A 139 10.64 -16.51 4.27
N PHE A 140 11.96 -16.63 4.15
CA PHE A 140 12.57 -17.29 3.00
C PHE A 140 12.67 -18.77 3.36
N ASP A 141 11.54 -19.46 3.39
CA ASP A 141 11.57 -20.91 3.28
C ASP A 141 11.92 -21.24 1.82
N HIS A 142 13.01 -21.96 1.64
CA HIS A 142 13.43 -22.39 0.31
C HIS A 142 12.38 -23.36 -0.27
N GLY A 143 11.50 -22.85 -1.15
CA GLY A 143 10.45 -23.60 -1.86
C GLY A 143 9.10 -23.53 -1.13
N VAL A 144 7.98 -23.20 -1.73
CA VAL A 144 7.47 -23.38 -3.10
C VAL A 144 6.57 -22.18 -3.41
N TYR A 145 6.71 -21.59 -4.61
CA TYR A 145 5.78 -20.59 -5.15
C TYR A 145 4.49 -21.24 -5.61
#